data_AF-A0A7W7ZTN6-F1
#
_entry.id   AF-A0A7W7ZTN6-F1
#
_cell.length_a   1.000
_cell.length_b   1.000
_cell.length_c   1.000
_cell.angle_alpha   90.00
_cell.angle_beta   90.00
_cell.angle_gamma   90.00
#
_symmetry.space_group_name_H-M   'P 1'
#
loop_
_entity.id
_entity.type
_entity.pdbx_description
1 polymer ?
#
loop_
_entity_poly.entity_id
_entity_poly.type
_entity_poly.pdbx_seq_one_letter_code
_entity_poly.pdbx_strand_id
1 'polypeptide(L)'
;MRVLKYLLIATFAFVFLGAAPAPVTPALHAQVTIGIGVAPECPYGYYGYAPYNCAPYGYYGPEWFVGGGFVGAGPWHHGAPFYGHINRAFDPRFGYHGAFPGRGHYVEHPDHFRSFHGSHYSDARGNYHTEAEHGHYR
;
A
#
# COMPACT_ATOMS: atom_id res chain seq x y z
N MET A 1 -38.47 8.44 -64.16
CA MET A 1 -38.80 8.02 -62.77
C MET A 1 -37.86 6.98 -62.16
N ARG A 2 -36.99 6.28 -62.92
CA ARG A 2 -36.05 5.28 -62.35
C ARG A 2 -34.81 5.92 -61.71
N VAL A 3 -34.25 6.98 -62.32
CA VAL A 3 -33.05 7.68 -61.81
C VAL A 3 -33.29 8.39 -60.47
N LEU A 4 -34.49 8.97 -60.29
CA LEU A 4 -34.88 9.62 -59.02
C LEU A 4 -35.03 8.61 -57.86
N LYS A 5 -35.44 7.37 -58.15
CA LYS A 5 -35.50 6.28 -57.15
C LYS A 5 -34.11 5.87 -56.68
N TYR A 6 -33.11 5.82 -57.57
CA TYR A 6 -31.75 5.44 -57.19
C TYR A 6 -31.01 6.54 -56.42
N LEU A 7 -31.26 7.82 -56.72
CA LEU A 7 -30.73 8.95 -55.95
C LEU A 7 -31.24 8.98 -54.50
N LEU A 8 -32.52 8.65 -54.28
CA LEU A 8 -33.10 8.58 -52.93
C LEU A 8 -32.61 7.38 -52.11
N ILE A 9 -32.23 6.28 -52.76
CA ILE A 9 -31.65 5.11 -52.08
C ILE A 9 -30.18 5.36 -51.72
N ALA A 10 -29.44 6.06 -52.59
CA ALA A 10 -28.04 6.41 -52.35
C ALA A 10 -27.85 7.40 -51.18
N THR A 11 -28.80 8.31 -50.95
CA THR A 11 -28.73 9.23 -49.81
C THR A 11 -29.10 8.57 -48.48
N PHE A 12 -30.00 7.58 -48.47
CA PHE A 12 -30.38 6.86 -47.25
C PHE A 12 -29.25 5.95 -46.72
N ALA A 13 -28.42 5.41 -47.61
CA ALA A 13 -27.28 4.56 -47.23
C ALA A 13 -26.10 5.35 -46.63
N PHE A 14 -25.95 6.64 -46.96
CA PHE A 14 -24.80 7.44 -46.51
C PHE A 14 -25.01 8.06 -45.10
N VAL A 15 -26.25 8.20 -44.64
CA VAL A 15 -26.58 8.85 -43.36
C VAL A 15 -26.40 7.89 -42.16
N PHE A 16 -26.33 6.58 -42.37
CA PHE A 16 -26.21 5.61 -41.28
C PHE A 16 -24.77 5.29 -40.84
N LEU A 17 -23.74 5.83 -41.51
CA LEU A 17 -22.33 5.47 -41.25
C LEU A 17 -21.54 6.55 -40.47
N GLY A 18 -22.22 7.44 -39.74
CA GLY A 18 -21.59 8.62 -39.10
C GLY A 18 -21.56 8.63 -37.57
N ALA A 19 -22.20 7.71 -36.87
CA ALA A 19 -22.32 7.75 -35.41
C ALA A 19 -21.64 6.56 -34.75
N ALA A 20 -20.30 6.57 -34.72
CA ALA A 20 -19.55 5.70 -33.83
C ALA A 20 -19.57 6.32 -32.41
N PRO A 21 -20.14 5.65 -31.38
CA PRO A 21 -20.00 6.12 -30.01
C PRO A 21 -18.53 5.99 -29.60
N ALA A 22 -17.89 7.11 -29.28
CA ALA A 22 -16.57 7.09 -28.66
C ALA A 22 -16.65 6.31 -27.35
N PRO A 23 -15.71 5.37 -27.07
CA PRO A 23 -15.70 4.68 -25.80
C PRO A 23 -15.40 5.71 -24.70
N VAL A 24 -16.45 6.09 -23.94
CA VAL A 24 -16.30 6.73 -22.64
C VAL A 24 -15.67 5.69 -21.72
N THR A 25 -14.33 5.65 -21.70
CA THR A 25 -13.61 4.94 -20.64
C THR A 25 -13.89 5.70 -19.35
N PRO A 26 -14.62 5.13 -18.37
CA PRO A 26 -14.68 5.75 -17.07
C PRO A 26 -13.25 5.77 -16.54
N ALA A 27 -12.67 6.97 -16.40
CA ALA A 27 -11.49 7.15 -15.60
C ALA A 27 -11.89 6.72 -14.19
N LEU A 28 -11.52 5.49 -13.82
CA LEU A 28 -11.72 4.94 -12.49
C LEU A 28 -10.79 5.72 -11.56
N HIS A 29 -11.21 6.93 -11.18
CA HIS A 29 -10.65 7.61 -10.04
C HIS A 29 -11.04 6.76 -8.83
N ALA A 30 -10.18 5.81 -8.46
CA ALA A 30 -10.30 5.09 -7.21
C ALA A 30 -10.15 6.12 -6.09
N GLN A 31 -11.29 6.64 -5.63
CA GLN A 31 -11.37 7.51 -4.48
C GLN A 31 -11.12 6.60 -3.27
N VAL A 32 -9.85 6.39 -2.93
CA VAL A 32 -9.50 5.62 -1.73
C VAL A 32 -9.76 6.53 -0.54
N THR A 33 -11.00 6.51 -0.04
CA THR A 33 -11.31 7.03 1.29
C THR A 33 -10.58 6.15 2.30
N ILE A 34 -9.44 6.61 2.81
CA ILE A 34 -8.76 5.96 3.93
C ILE A 34 -9.56 6.30 5.19
N GLY A 35 -10.65 5.58 5.42
CA GLY A 35 -11.23 5.49 6.75
C GLY A 35 -10.20 4.80 7.63
N ILE A 36 -9.68 5.50 8.64
CA ILE A 36 -8.82 4.90 9.66
C ILE A 36 -9.72 3.99 10.52
N GLY A 37 -9.94 2.78 10.01
CA GLY A 37 -10.80 1.76 10.62
C GLY A 37 -10.03 0.93 11.65
N VAL A 38 -10.33 -0.37 11.72
CA VAL A 38 -9.55 -1.32 12.52
C VAL A 38 -8.13 -1.45 11.96
N ALA A 39 -7.16 -1.74 12.83
CA ALA A 39 -5.77 -1.94 12.44
C ALA A 39 -5.66 -3.03 11.35
N PRO A 40 -4.75 -2.87 10.37
CA PRO A 40 -4.41 -3.92 9.43
C PRO A 40 -4.00 -5.23 10.12
N GLU A 41 -4.69 -6.32 9.81
CA GLU A 41 -4.19 -7.65 10.12
C GLU A 41 -3.12 -8.03 9.08
N CYS A 42 -1.87 -8.12 9.54
CA CYS A 42 -0.72 -8.46 8.71
C CYS A 42 0.23 -9.40 9.46
N PRO A 43 0.76 -10.45 8.79
CA PRO A 43 1.62 -11.45 9.43
C PRO A 43 2.84 -10.91 10.18
N TYR A 44 3.49 -9.88 9.64
CA TYR A 44 4.72 -9.29 10.17
C TYR A 44 4.54 -7.80 10.52
N GLY A 45 3.30 -7.38 10.77
CA GLY A 45 2.95 -5.99 10.96
C GLY A 45 2.73 -5.22 9.65
N TYR A 46 2.48 -3.92 9.77
CA TYR A 46 2.14 -3.02 8.67
C TYR A 46 2.92 -1.72 8.81
N TYR A 47 3.15 -1.03 7.69
CA TYR A 47 3.85 0.25 7.71
C TYR A 47 3.10 1.28 8.57
N GLY A 48 3.83 2.06 9.38
CA GLY A 48 3.27 3.14 10.20
C GLY A 48 2.77 4.35 9.43
N TYR A 49 2.71 4.28 8.10
CA TYR A 49 2.31 5.37 7.22
C TYR A 49 1.27 4.88 6.19
N ALA A 50 0.39 5.79 5.74
CA ALA A 50 -0.64 5.48 4.76
C ALA A 50 -0.03 4.99 3.42
N PRO A 51 -0.59 3.93 2.79
CA PRO A 51 -1.91 3.34 3.05
C PRO A 51 -1.91 2.17 4.06
N TYR A 52 -0.89 2.07 4.93
CA TYR A 52 -0.79 1.04 5.97
C TYR A 52 -0.80 -0.39 5.39
N ASN A 53 -0.01 -0.59 4.34
CA ASN A 53 0.18 -1.91 3.72
C ASN A 53 0.93 -2.86 4.67
N CYS A 54 0.72 -4.17 4.50
CA CYS A 54 1.48 -5.16 5.24
C CYS A 54 2.96 -5.07 4.89
N ALA A 55 3.80 -4.99 5.91
CA ALA A 55 5.24 -4.96 5.75
C ALA A 55 5.76 -6.39 5.56
N PRO A 56 6.74 -6.62 4.69
CA PRO A 56 7.34 -7.93 4.51
C PRO A 56 8.14 -8.35 5.75
N TYR A 57 8.32 -9.65 5.88
CA TYR A 57 9.21 -10.24 6.87
C TYR A 57 10.61 -9.61 6.78
N GLY A 58 11.18 -9.20 7.91
CA GLY A 58 12.48 -8.53 7.99
C GLY A 58 12.41 -6.99 8.02
N TYR A 59 11.24 -6.37 7.82
CA TYR A 59 11.10 -4.92 7.92
C TYR A 59 11.16 -4.43 9.38
N TYR A 60 10.41 -5.05 10.29
CA TYR A 60 10.42 -4.70 11.72
C TYR A 60 11.41 -5.56 12.51
N GLY A 61 12.11 -4.95 13.45
CA GLY A 61 12.96 -5.66 14.40
C GLY A 61 12.18 -6.28 15.57
N PRO A 62 12.85 -7.07 16.43
CA PRO A 62 12.20 -7.83 17.50
C PRO A 62 11.49 -6.96 18.52
N GLU A 63 11.92 -5.71 18.72
CA GLU A 63 11.31 -4.80 19.70
C GLU A 63 9.88 -4.37 19.35
N TRP A 64 9.45 -4.57 18.09
CA TRP A 64 8.09 -4.34 17.64
C TRP A 64 7.12 -5.47 17.99
N PHE A 65 7.59 -6.54 18.63
CA PHE A 65 6.80 -7.72 18.93
C PHE A 65 6.86 -8.05 20.43
N VAL A 66 5.69 -8.06 21.08
CA VAL A 66 5.55 -8.38 22.51
C VAL A 66 4.52 -9.49 22.65
N GLY A 67 4.87 -10.55 23.39
CA GLY A 67 3.97 -11.69 23.61
C GLY A 67 3.56 -12.42 22.32
N GLY A 68 4.38 -12.34 21.27
CA GLY A 68 4.06 -12.91 19.95
C GLY A 68 3.08 -12.07 19.12
N GLY A 69 2.86 -10.80 19.46
CA GLY A 69 2.00 -9.88 18.69
C GLY A 69 2.73 -8.61 18.29
N PHE A 70 2.39 -8.07 17.11
CA PHE A 70 2.86 -6.75 16.68
C PHE A 70 2.24 -5.66 17.55
N VAL A 71 3.07 -4.76 18.10
CA VAL A 71 2.63 -3.68 19.02
C VAL A 71 1.85 -2.57 18.33
N GLY A 72 1.76 -2.60 17.00
CA GLY A 72 1.08 -1.60 16.19
C GLY A 72 1.97 -0.41 15.83
N ALA A 73 1.61 0.26 14.75
CA ALA A 73 2.27 1.47 14.27
C ALA A 73 1.24 2.49 13.77
N GLY A 74 1.64 3.74 13.63
CA GLY A 74 0.77 4.82 13.19
C GLY A 74 -0.43 5.02 14.13
N PRO A 75 -1.65 5.21 13.60
CA PRO A 75 -2.84 5.53 14.40
C PRO A 75 -3.27 4.49 15.43
N TRP A 76 -2.84 3.24 15.28
CA TRP A 76 -3.25 2.12 16.13
C TRP A 76 -2.23 1.77 17.22
N HIS A 77 -1.10 2.49 17.28
CA HIS A 77 -0.22 2.37 18.41
C HIS A 77 -0.75 3.22 19.57
N HIS A 78 -1.16 2.56 20.65
CA HIS A 78 -1.72 3.21 21.85
C HIS A 78 -0.80 3.09 23.08
N GLY A 79 0.42 2.57 22.88
CA GLY A 79 1.42 2.42 23.94
C GLY A 79 2.14 3.72 24.30
N ALA A 80 3.10 3.59 25.21
CA ALA A 80 4.04 4.66 25.53
C ALA A 80 4.89 5.03 24.30
N PRO A 81 5.49 6.23 24.25
CA PRO A 81 6.46 6.57 23.22
C PRO A 81 7.53 5.49 23.10
N PHE A 82 7.75 5.04 21.87
CA PHE A 82 8.59 3.90 21.57
C PHE A 82 9.34 4.15 20.26
N TYR A 83 10.58 3.68 20.22
CA TYR A 83 11.44 3.63 19.04
C TYR A 83 11.93 2.21 18.87
N GLY A 84 11.85 1.71 17.65
CA GLY A 84 12.35 0.38 17.33
C GLY A 84 13.05 0.32 15.99
N HIS A 85 13.92 -0.67 15.85
CA HIS A 85 14.68 -0.87 14.63
C HIS A 85 13.75 -1.27 13.49
N ILE A 86 14.10 -0.76 12.32
CA ILE A 86 13.54 -1.17 11.04
C ILE A 86 14.65 -1.41 10.03
N ASN A 87 14.36 -2.25 9.05
CA ASN A 87 15.16 -2.39 7.85
C ASN A 87 14.49 -1.67 6.68
N ARG A 88 14.95 -0.46 6.39
CA ARG A 88 14.42 0.41 5.34
C ARG A 88 14.62 -0.16 3.93
N ALA A 89 15.51 -1.15 3.75
CA ALA A 89 15.63 -1.86 2.48
C ALA A 89 14.34 -2.60 2.08
N PHE A 90 13.45 -2.86 3.06
CA PHE A 90 12.14 -3.45 2.86
C PHE A 90 11.00 -2.42 2.75
N ASP A 91 11.30 -1.12 2.60
CA ASP A 91 10.31 -0.07 2.41
C ASP A 91 10.22 0.36 0.94
N PRO A 92 9.03 0.29 0.28
CA PRO A 92 8.86 0.71 -1.11
C PRO A 92 9.21 2.17 -1.36
N ARG A 93 9.07 3.05 -0.36
CA ARG A 93 9.47 4.47 -0.46
C ARG A 93 10.98 4.64 -0.68
N PHE A 94 11.76 3.60 -0.41
CA PHE A 94 13.22 3.58 -0.51
C PHE A 94 13.73 2.53 -1.52
N GLY A 95 12.87 2.05 -2.41
CA GLY A 95 13.27 1.16 -3.52
C GLY A 95 13.06 -0.32 -3.28
N TYR A 96 12.30 -0.72 -2.25
CA TYR A 96 11.87 -2.11 -2.14
C TYR A 96 10.85 -2.47 -3.24
N HIS A 97 11.15 -3.54 -3.97
CA HIS A 97 10.31 -4.07 -5.05
C HIS A 97 9.96 -5.56 -4.87
N GLY A 98 10.20 -6.11 -3.67
CA GLY A 98 9.89 -7.50 -3.36
C GLY A 98 8.40 -7.75 -3.14
N ALA A 99 8.06 -9.02 -2.87
CA ALA A 99 6.69 -9.42 -2.62
C ALA A 99 6.20 -8.90 -1.26
N PHE A 100 4.99 -8.34 -1.24
CA PHE A 100 4.30 -7.97 -0.01
C PHE A 100 3.46 -9.15 0.49
N PRO A 101 3.43 -9.40 1.81
CA PRO A 101 2.53 -10.39 2.37
C PRO A 101 1.09 -9.93 2.20
N GLY A 102 0.19 -10.90 2.04
CA GLY A 102 -1.24 -10.65 2.11
C GLY A 102 -1.68 -10.25 3.52
N ARG A 103 -2.92 -9.75 3.63
CA ARG A 103 -3.59 -9.56 4.92
C ARG A 103 -3.76 -10.92 5.60
N GLY A 104 -3.64 -10.97 6.92
CA GLY A 104 -3.76 -12.20 7.68
C GLY A 104 -3.29 -12.09 9.13
N HIS A 105 -3.51 -13.16 9.87
CA HIS A 105 -3.08 -13.28 11.25
C HIS A 105 -1.55 -13.21 11.39
N TYR A 106 -1.09 -12.84 12.57
CA TYR A 106 0.32 -12.87 12.94
C TYR A 106 0.93 -14.24 12.64
N VAL A 107 2.11 -14.24 12.03
CA VAL A 107 2.90 -15.45 11.80
C VAL A 107 4.21 -15.31 12.57
N GLU A 108 4.57 -16.37 13.29
CA GLU A 108 5.84 -16.41 14.01
C GLU A 108 7.02 -16.24 13.04
N HIS A 109 8.02 -15.49 13.47
CA HIS A 109 9.20 -15.19 12.66
C HIS A 109 10.03 -16.47 12.53
N PRO A 110 10.19 -17.06 11.32
CA PRO A 110 10.71 -18.43 11.15
C PRO A 110 12.11 -18.68 11.72
N ASP A 111 12.88 -17.62 11.89
CA ASP A 111 14.27 -17.64 12.36
C ASP A 111 14.44 -16.91 13.70
N HIS A 112 13.35 -16.53 14.35
CA HIS A 112 13.34 -15.69 15.55
C HIS A 112 14.24 -14.45 15.45
N PHE A 113 14.14 -13.72 14.33
CA PHE A 113 14.86 -12.47 14.06
C PHE A 113 16.38 -12.62 13.89
N ARG A 114 16.92 -13.84 13.79
CA ARG A 114 18.36 -14.07 13.62
C ARG A 114 18.93 -13.45 12.34
N SER A 115 18.12 -13.30 11.30
CA SER A 115 18.48 -12.67 10.04
C SER A 115 18.06 -11.20 9.94
N PHE A 116 17.49 -10.63 11.00
CA PHE A 116 17.14 -9.22 11.02
C PHE A 116 18.39 -8.34 11.06
N HIS A 117 18.43 -7.35 10.16
CA HIS A 117 19.50 -6.36 10.10
C HIS A 117 18.87 -4.97 10.13
N GLY A 118 18.96 -4.32 11.29
CA GLY A 118 18.47 -2.95 11.47
C GLY A 118 19.29 -1.96 10.64
N SER A 119 18.60 -0.98 10.06
CA SER A 119 19.22 0.12 9.29
C SER A 119 18.88 1.50 9.84
N HIS A 120 17.68 1.63 10.40
CA HIS A 120 17.08 2.88 10.89
C HIS A 120 16.20 2.55 12.09
N TYR A 121 15.74 3.58 12.77
CA TYR A 121 14.69 3.50 13.76
C TYR A 121 13.41 4.06 13.15
N SER A 122 12.29 3.51 13.59
CA SER A 122 11.00 4.16 13.43
C SER A 122 10.44 4.44 14.81
N ASP A 123 9.83 5.61 14.99
CA ASP A 123 8.94 5.81 16.12
C ASP A 123 7.61 5.08 15.88
N ALA A 124 6.82 4.94 16.95
CA ALA A 124 5.49 4.35 16.89
C ALA A 124 4.53 5.04 15.91
N ARG A 125 4.78 6.29 15.51
CA ARG A 125 3.96 7.06 14.55
C ARG A 125 4.36 6.81 13.10
N GLY A 126 5.43 6.05 12.86
CA GLY A 126 5.93 5.73 11.53
C GLY A 126 6.94 6.74 10.98
N ASN A 127 7.47 7.65 11.80
CA ASN A 127 8.55 8.55 11.40
C ASN A 127 9.90 7.85 11.54
N TYR A 128 10.77 8.06 10.56
CA TYR A 128 12.08 7.44 10.54
C TYR A 128 13.12 8.35 11.16
N HIS A 129 14.02 7.70 11.91
CA HIS A 129 15.14 8.33 12.59
C HIS A 129 16.39 7.51 12.28
N THR A 130 17.49 8.20 12.08
CA THR A 130 18.83 7.62 12.03
C THR A 130 19.35 7.36 13.45
N GLU A 131 20.40 6.56 13.58
CA GLU A 131 21.04 6.34 14.89
C GLU A 131 21.55 7.63 15.53
N ALA A 132 22.09 8.55 14.72
CA ALA A 132 22.55 9.84 15.22
C ALA A 132 21.40 10.64 15.84
N GLU A 133 20.19 10.57 15.26
CA GLU A 133 19.00 11.24 15.77
C GLU A 133 18.45 10.53 17.03
N HIS A 134 18.46 9.20 17.06
CA HIS A 134 17.97 8.42 18.20
C HIS A 134 18.75 8.71 19.51
N GLY A 135 20.06 8.94 19.41
CA GLY A 135 20.89 9.30 20.57
C GLY A 135 20.46 10.58 21.31
N HIS A 136 19.67 11.44 20.68
CA HIS A 136 19.15 12.67 21.27
C HIS A 136 17.85 12.48 22.07
N TYR A 137 17.22 11.31 21.99
CA TYR A 137 15.93 11.01 22.63
C TYR A 137 16.03 10.00 23.79
N ARG A 138 17.26 9.65 24.22
CA ARG A 138 17.54 8.82 25.40
C ARG A 138 17.72 9.63 26.68
#